data_AF-A0A416JZC9-F1
#
_entry.id   AF-A0A416JZC9-F1
#
_cell.length_a   1.000
_cell.length_b   1.000
_cell.length_c   1.000
_cell.angle_alpha   90.00
_cell.angle_beta   90.00
_cell.angle_gamma   90.00
#
_symmetry.space_group_name_H-M   'P 1'
#
loop_
_entity.id
_entity.type
_entity.pdbx_description
1 polymer ?
#
loop_
_entity_poly.entity_id
_entity_poly.type
_entity_poly.pdbx_seq_one_letter_code
_entity_poly.pdbx_strand_id
1 'polypeptide(L)'
;MDIREAVKDKANYADIVTYFQNLNILDLDQMALLIDTIDEMSEEIFEHYRALQLIFRKEAADIIEQRKQEGSFAFLTEAQQKKLFGILEKGCGLRTINREKYEEYLAELK
;
A
#
# COMPACT_ATOMS: atom_id res chain seq x y z
N MET A 1 9.91 2.21 16.13
CA MET A 1 8.63 2.93 16.27
C MET A 1 7.53 1.96 15.93
N ASP A 2 6.55 1.77 16.80
CA ASP A 2 5.37 0.96 16.45
C ASP A 2 4.38 1.85 15.70
N ILE A 3 4.26 1.63 14.38
CA ILE A 3 3.44 2.47 13.51
C ILE A 3 1.95 2.39 13.89
N ARG A 4 1.48 1.23 14.37
CA ARG A 4 0.07 1.01 14.75
C ARG A 4 -0.30 1.75 16.03
N GLU A 5 0.65 1.94 16.93
CA GLU A 5 0.46 2.79 18.10
C GLU A 5 0.61 4.26 17.73
N ALA A 6 1.61 4.58 16.89
CA ALA A 6 1.93 5.95 16.53
C ALA A 6 0.84 6.63 15.70
N VAL A 7 0.15 5.90 14.81
CA VAL A 7 -0.92 6.46 13.95
C VAL A 7 -2.15 6.96 14.73
N LYS A 8 -2.27 6.57 16.01
CA LYS A 8 -3.32 7.07 16.91
C LYS A 8 -3.04 8.50 17.39
N ASP A 9 -1.79 8.95 17.33
CA ASP A 9 -1.38 10.28 17.75
C ASP A 9 -0.91 11.10 16.54
N LYS A 10 -1.63 12.20 16.28
CA LYS A 10 -1.37 13.12 15.17
C LYS A 10 0.04 13.73 15.22
N ALA A 11 0.64 13.85 16.40
CA ALA A 11 2.00 14.37 16.54
C ALA A 11 3.04 13.49 15.83
N ASN A 12 2.77 12.20 15.67
CA ASN A 12 3.69 11.24 15.06
C ASN A 12 3.52 11.11 13.55
N TYR A 13 2.56 11.80 12.93
CA TYR A 13 2.27 11.61 11.50
C TYR A 13 3.47 11.95 10.62
N ALA A 14 4.21 13.00 10.95
CA ALA A 14 5.43 13.38 10.24
C ALA A 14 6.51 12.29 10.34
N ASP A 15 6.70 11.68 11.51
CA ASP A 15 7.65 10.58 11.72
C ASP A 15 7.23 9.32 10.96
N ILE A 16 5.93 9.00 10.93
CA ILE A 16 5.37 7.87 10.16
C ILE A 16 5.65 8.06 8.66
N VAL A 17 5.38 9.26 8.12
CA VAL A 17 5.68 9.56 6.72
C VAL A 17 7.17 9.42 6.43
N THR A 18 8.00 9.97 7.30
CA THR A 18 9.46 9.89 7.18
C THR A 18 9.95 8.44 7.21
N TYR A 19 9.36 7.61 8.07
CA TYR A 19 9.65 6.18 8.14
C TYR A 19 9.39 5.49 6.80
N PHE A 20 8.20 5.66 6.21
CA PHE A 20 7.88 5.04 4.91
C PHE A 20 8.67 5.63 3.75
N GLN A 21 9.02 6.92 3.79
CA GLN A 21 9.87 7.54 2.77
C GLN A 21 11.31 6.99 2.78
N ASN A 22 11.82 6.59 3.95
CA ASN A 22 13.15 6.03 4.08
C ASN A 22 13.22 4.54 3.69
N LEU A 23 12.07 3.86 3.59
CA LEU A 23 11.99 2.50 3.07
C LEU A 23 12.08 2.57 1.53
N ASN A 24 13.30 2.43 1.00
CA ASN A 24 13.55 2.48 -0.45
C ASN A 24 12.76 1.42 -1.25
N ILE A 25 12.43 0.28 -0.64
CA ILE A 25 11.64 -0.81 -1.24
C ILE A 25 10.71 -1.32 -0.14
N LEU A 26 9.39 -1.39 -0.41
CA LEU A 26 8.42 -1.93 0.53
C LEU A 26 8.12 -3.38 0.16
N ASP A 27 8.32 -4.29 1.11
CA ASP A 27 7.74 -5.63 1.01
C ASP A 27 6.22 -5.60 1.25
N LEU A 28 5.55 -6.73 0.99
CA LEU A 28 4.11 -6.84 1.14
C LEU A 28 3.60 -6.57 2.57
N ASP A 29 4.38 -6.90 3.60
CA ASP A 29 4.00 -6.61 4.98
C ASP A 29 4.15 -5.10 5.28
N GLN A 30 5.16 -4.43 4.71
CA GLN A 30 5.26 -2.95 4.78
C GLN A 30 4.15 -2.26 3.97
N MET A 31 3.78 -2.76 2.79
CA MET A 31 2.65 -2.23 2.03
C MET A 31 1.32 -2.41 2.76
N ALA A 32 1.11 -3.55 3.42
CA ALA A 32 -0.05 -3.78 4.26
C ALA A 32 -0.10 -2.79 5.44
N LEU A 33 1.04 -2.60 6.11
CA LEU A 33 1.15 -1.61 7.18
C LEU A 33 0.89 -0.18 6.68
N LEU A 34 1.40 0.17 5.50
CA LEU A 34 1.19 1.48 4.88
C LEU A 34 -0.30 1.73 4.62
N ILE A 35 -1.01 0.77 4.04
CA ILE A 35 -2.43 0.96 3.72
C ILE A 35 -3.31 0.96 4.98
N ASP A 36 -2.97 0.15 5.99
CA ASP A 36 -3.63 0.19 7.31
C ASP A 36 -3.40 1.54 7.99
N THR A 37 -2.19 2.09 7.89
CA THR A 37 -1.86 3.42 8.42
C THR A 37 -2.70 4.49 7.72
N ILE A 38 -2.82 4.42 6.39
CA ILE A 38 -3.66 5.35 5.61
C ILE A 38 -5.14 5.23 6.03
N ASP A 39 -5.64 4.02 6.32
CA ASP A 39 -7.00 3.79 6.79
C ASP A 39 -7.27 4.40 8.18
N GLU A 40 -6.29 4.28 9.09
CA GLU A 40 -6.41 4.80 10.46
C GLU A 40 -6.10 6.30 10.58
N MET A 41 -5.38 6.89 9.62
CA MET A 41 -5.05 8.32 9.62
C MET A 41 -6.29 9.17 9.34
N SER A 42 -6.51 10.17 10.20
CA SER A 42 -7.55 11.16 10.00
C SER A 42 -7.23 12.08 8.81
N GLU A 43 -8.22 12.31 7.91
CA GLU A 43 -8.12 13.18 6.72
C GLU A 43 -7.76 14.66 7.03
N GLU A 44 -7.75 15.07 8.30
CA GLU A 44 -7.41 16.44 8.71
C GLU A 44 -5.98 16.88 8.33
N ILE A 45 -5.05 15.93 8.08
CA ILE A 45 -3.68 16.26 7.63
C ILE A 45 -3.41 15.68 6.24
N PHE A 46 -4.03 16.30 5.24
CA PHE A 46 -4.02 15.88 3.84
C PHE A 46 -2.61 15.71 3.24
N GLU A 47 -1.62 16.50 3.66
CA GLU A 47 -0.26 16.43 3.11
C GLU A 47 0.45 15.12 3.46
N HIS A 48 0.34 14.67 4.71
CA HIS A 48 0.93 13.40 5.15
C HIS A 48 0.22 12.21 4.51
N TYR A 49 -1.11 12.27 4.47
CA TYR A 49 -1.93 11.26 3.81
C TYR A 49 -1.55 11.10 2.32
N ARG A 50 -1.41 12.21 1.60
CA ARG A 50 -1.03 12.21 0.18
C ARG A 50 0.38 11.65 -0.06
N ALA A 51 1.32 11.92 0.84
CA ALA A 51 2.68 11.38 0.73
C ALA A 51 2.68 9.85 0.82
N LEU A 52 1.95 9.28 1.79
CA LEU A 52 1.80 7.83 1.94
C LEU A 52 1.08 7.20 0.74
N GLN A 53 0.02 7.84 0.24
CA GLN A 53 -0.67 7.39 -0.97
C GLN A 53 0.26 7.34 -2.20
N LEU A 54 1.17 8.30 -2.33
CA LEU A 54 2.13 8.34 -3.43
C LEU A 54 3.09 7.14 -3.37
N ILE A 55 3.62 6.84 -2.19
CA ILE A 55 4.49 5.68 -1.95
C ILE A 55 3.73 4.40 -2.32
N PHE A 56 2.51 4.23 -1.80
CA PHE A 56 1.69 3.06 -2.08
C PHE A 56 1.42 2.88 -3.58
N ARG A 57 1.07 3.95 -4.29
CA ARG A 57 0.82 3.93 -5.74
C ARG A 57 2.04 3.47 -6.52
N LYS A 58 3.22 3.91 -6.12
CA LYS A 58 4.48 3.57 -6.78
C LYS A 58 4.77 2.07 -6.62
N GLU A 59 4.76 1.56 -5.40
CA GLU A 59 5.04 0.14 -5.13
C GLU A 59 3.99 -0.77 -5.78
N ALA A 60 2.71 -0.39 -5.73
CA ALA A 60 1.65 -1.13 -6.42
C ALA A 60 1.89 -1.15 -7.94
N ALA A 61 2.28 -0.02 -8.54
CA ALA A 61 2.59 0.03 -9.97
C ALA A 61 3.81 -0.83 -10.33
N ASP A 62 4.85 -0.83 -9.51
CA ASP A 62 6.06 -1.65 -9.71
C ASP A 62 5.71 -3.15 -9.69
N ILE A 63 4.87 -3.60 -8.75
CA ILE A 63 4.39 -5.00 -8.71
C ILE A 63 3.60 -5.37 -9.96
N ILE A 64 2.72 -4.48 -10.43
CA ILE A 64 1.94 -4.71 -11.64
C ILE A 64 2.84 -4.72 -12.87
N GLU A 65 3.86 -3.86 -12.92
CA GLU A 65 4.84 -3.84 -14.01
C GLU A 65 5.65 -5.14 -14.04
N GLN A 66 6.10 -5.62 -12.87
CA GLN A 66 6.75 -6.93 -12.76
C GLN A 66 5.84 -8.05 -13.26
N ARG A 67 4.55 -8.06 -12.86
CA ARG A 67 3.59 -9.03 -13.38
C ARG A 67 3.42 -8.91 -14.90
N LYS A 68 3.48 -7.71 -15.49
CA LYS A 68 3.41 -7.55 -16.95
C LYS A 68 4.65 -8.11 -17.66
N GLN A 69 5.83 -7.99 -17.04
CA GLN A 69 7.07 -8.53 -17.58
C GLN A 69 7.12 -10.06 -17.47
N GLU A 70 6.68 -10.63 -16.35
CA GLU A 70 6.66 -12.08 -16.14
C GLU A 70 5.42 -12.78 -16.73
N GLY A 71 4.36 -12.03 -17.00
CA GLY A 71 3.09 -12.50 -17.53
C GLY A 71 2.11 -13.05 -16.49
N SER A 72 2.52 -13.23 -15.23
CA SER A 72 1.65 -13.68 -14.12
C SER A 72 2.24 -13.32 -12.76
N PHE A 73 1.47 -13.48 -11.68
CA PHE A 73 1.95 -13.35 -10.29
C PHE A 73 2.76 -14.56 -9.77
N ALA A 74 3.31 -15.40 -10.65
CA ALA A 74 4.04 -16.61 -10.26
C ALA A 74 5.31 -16.36 -9.43
N PHE A 75 5.88 -15.14 -9.49
CA PHE A 75 6.97 -14.71 -8.58
C PHE A 75 6.54 -14.58 -7.11
N LEU A 76 5.23 -14.55 -6.83
CA LEU A 76 4.68 -14.51 -5.48
C LEU A 76 4.10 -15.87 -5.12
N THR A 77 4.32 -16.29 -3.88
CA THR A 77 3.64 -17.46 -3.30
C THR A 77 2.13 -17.21 -3.15
N GLU A 78 1.31 -18.27 -3.09
CA GLU A 78 -0.15 -18.13 -2.88
C GLU A 78 -0.50 -17.27 -1.65
N ALA A 79 0.28 -17.39 -0.57
CA ALA A 79 0.10 -16.56 0.63
C ALA A 79 0.38 -15.07 0.35
N GLN A 80 1.42 -14.77 -0.43
CA GLN A 80 1.76 -13.41 -0.84
C GLN A 80 0.74 -12.83 -1.83
N GLN A 81 0.22 -13.64 -2.75
CA GLN A 81 -0.86 -13.23 -3.67
C GLN A 81 -2.13 -12.85 -2.91
N LYS A 82 -2.54 -13.67 -1.92
CA LYS A 82 -3.68 -13.35 -1.05
C LYS A 82 -3.45 -12.09 -0.22
N LYS A 83 -2.23 -11.87 0.29
CA LYS A 83 -1.88 -10.61 0.96
C LYS A 83 -1.98 -9.44 -0.01
N LEU A 84 -1.37 -9.54 -1.20
CA LEU A 84 -1.40 -8.52 -2.23
C LEU A 84 -2.83 -8.16 -2.64
N PHE A 85 -3.70 -9.16 -2.80
CA PHE A 85 -5.13 -8.96 -3.04
C PHE A 85 -5.75 -8.06 -1.97
N GLY A 86 -5.59 -8.39 -0.69
CA GLY A 86 -6.13 -7.59 0.41
C GLY A 86 -5.57 -6.17 0.47
N ILE A 87 -4.27 -6.01 0.17
CA ILE A 87 -3.58 -4.71 0.12
C ILE A 87 -4.16 -3.84 -1.00
N LEU A 88 -4.28 -4.39 -2.21
CA LEU A 88 -4.82 -3.68 -3.37
C LEU A 88 -6.32 -3.40 -3.20
N GLU A 89 -7.08 -4.32 -2.62
CA GLU A 89 -8.51 -4.14 -2.34
C GLU A 89 -8.73 -2.97 -1.37
N LYS A 90 -7.98 -2.91 -0.27
CA LYS A 90 -7.97 -1.76 0.65
C LYS A 90 -7.54 -0.48 -0.05
N GLY A 91 -6.49 -0.55 -0.86
CA GLY A 91 -6.02 0.56 -1.70
C GLY A 91 -7.09 1.16 -2.60
N CYS A 92 -7.94 0.30 -3.18
CA CYS A 92 -9.09 0.72 -3.98
C CYS A 92 -10.20 1.34 -3.12
N GLY A 93 -10.49 0.76 -1.95
CA GLY A 93 -11.49 1.29 -1.01
C GLY A 93 -11.15 2.70 -0.53
N LEU A 94 -9.87 2.95 -0.23
CA LEU A 94 -9.34 4.25 0.20
C LEU A 94 -9.13 5.25 -0.95
N ARG A 95 -9.52 4.90 -2.19
CA ARG A 95 -9.28 5.71 -3.40
C ARG A 95 -7.81 6.08 -3.60
N THR A 96 -6.91 5.29 -3.01
CA THR A 96 -5.47 5.45 -3.17
C THR A 96 -5.08 4.95 -4.55
N ILE A 97 -5.64 3.86 -5.05
CA ILE A 97 -5.44 3.40 -6.44
C ILE A 97 -6.77 3.34 -7.19
N ASN A 98 -6.74 3.48 -8.53
CA ASN A 98 -7.97 3.37 -9.32
C ASN A 98 -8.36 1.90 -9.48
N ARG A 99 -9.50 1.51 -8.90
CA ARG A 99 -10.06 0.16 -9.02
C ARG A 99 -10.15 -0.32 -10.46
N GLU A 100 -10.60 0.51 -11.39
CA GLU A 100 -10.78 0.12 -12.80
C GLU A 100 -9.45 -0.33 -13.44
N LYS A 101 -8.34 0.29 -13.04
CA LYS A 101 -7.01 -0.09 -13.54
C LYS A 101 -6.47 -1.36 -12.90
N TYR A 102 -6.96 -1.72 -11.71
CA TYR A 102 -6.45 -2.85 -10.93
C TYR A 102 -7.42 -4.04 -10.89
N GLU A 103 -8.61 -3.90 -11.44
CA GLU A 103 -9.68 -4.91 -11.41
C GLU A 103 -9.25 -6.23 -12.05
N GLU A 104 -8.56 -6.18 -13.19
CA GLU A 104 -8.04 -7.37 -13.86
C GLU A 104 -7.04 -8.15 -12.97
N TYR A 105 -6.18 -7.44 -12.24
CA TYR A 105 -5.17 -8.05 -11.38
C TYR A 105 -5.80 -8.57 -10.08
N LEU A 106 -6.77 -7.84 -9.53
CA LEU A 106 -7.55 -8.29 -8.39
C LEU A 106 -8.33 -9.56 -8.70
N ALA A 107 -8.87 -9.70 -9.91
CA ALA A 107 -9.55 -10.91 -10.34
C ALA A 107 -8.59 -12.11 -10.49
N GLU A 108 -7.35 -11.87 -10.93
CA GLU A 108 -6.30 -12.91 -11.01
C GLU A 108 -5.80 -13.36 -9.63
N LEU A 109 -5.76 -12.44 -8.66
CA LEU A 109 -5.28 -12.70 -7.29
C LEU A 109 -6.36 -13.29 -6.35
N LYS A 110 -7.61 -13.40 -6.79
CA LYS A 110 -8.77 -13.86 -6.01
C LYS A 110 -8.88 -15.38 -5.97
#